data_AF-A0A7J4IGK6-F1
#
_entry.id   AF-A0A7J4IGK6-F1
#
_cell.length_a   1.000
_cell.length_b   1.000
_cell.length_c   1.000
_cell.angle_alpha   90.00
_cell.angle_beta   90.00
_cell.angle_gamma   90.00
#
_symmetry.space_group_name_H-M   'P 1'
#
loop_
_entity.id
_entity.type
_entity.pdbx_description
1 polymer ?
#
loop_
_entity_poly.entity_id
_entity_poly.type
_entity_poly.pdbx_seq_one_letter_code
_entity_poly.pdbx_strand_id
1 'polypeptide(L)'
;MLMPQERRALLLLVGVFAVVAVGAALLEYLGPGAFATPFSPTLSDGTLASVRGTVEDVVVASGGHLICRIGGVRVFMPASAVPEPAPQKGELLECYGVVSTYAGAKELTLRDARDLVRVDQE
;
A
#
# COMPACT_ATOMS: atom_id res chain seq x y z
N MET A 1 -41.22 -15.16 18.57
CA MET A 1 -41.15 -16.14 17.45
C MET A 1 -41.11 -15.33 16.17
N LEU A 2 -40.03 -15.43 15.40
CA LEU A 2 -39.94 -14.73 14.11
C LEU A 2 -40.98 -15.31 13.15
N MET A 3 -41.75 -14.46 12.49
CA MET A 3 -42.64 -14.91 11.43
C MET A 3 -41.80 -15.51 10.27
N PRO A 4 -42.36 -16.43 9.47
CA PRO A 4 -41.64 -17.02 8.33
C PRO A 4 -41.04 -16.00 7.36
N GLN A 5 -41.70 -14.84 7.23
CA GLN A 5 -41.23 -13.71 6.41
C GLN A 5 -40.01 -13.02 7.03
N GLU A 6 -40.06 -12.73 8.33
CA GLU A 6 -38.95 -12.14 9.09
C GLU A 6 -37.72 -13.06 9.10
N ARG A 7 -37.93 -14.38 9.23
CA ARG A 7 -36.84 -15.37 9.16
C ARG A 7 -36.14 -15.36 7.80
N ARG A 8 -36.89 -15.23 6.68
CA ARG A 8 -36.31 -15.13 5.34
C ARG A 8 -35.54 -13.83 5.15
N ALA A 9 -36.09 -12.71 5.62
CA ALA A 9 -35.41 -11.42 5.57
C ALA A 9 -34.11 -11.44 6.37
N LEU A 10 -34.12 -12.03 7.57
CA LEU A 10 -32.93 -12.19 8.39
C LEU A 10 -31.87 -13.08 7.72
N LEU A 11 -32.27 -14.20 7.11
CA LEU A 11 -31.35 -15.08 6.38
C LEU A 11 -30.71 -14.36 5.19
N LEU A 12 -31.49 -13.55 4.45
CA LEU A 12 -30.96 -12.74 3.36
C LEU A 12 -29.97 -11.69 3.88
N LEU A 13 -30.31 -10.99 4.97
CA LEU A 13 -29.43 -9.99 5.57
C LEU A 13 -28.11 -10.61 6.03
N VAL A 14 -28.17 -11.71 6.78
CA VAL A 14 -26.98 -12.43 7.25
C VAL A 14 -26.17 -12.99 6.09
N GLY A 15 -26.83 -13.50 5.06
CA GLY A 15 -26.17 -13.99 3.84
C GLY A 15 -25.42 -12.89 3.11
N VAL A 16 -26.05 -11.75 2.86
CA VAL A 16 -25.40 -10.59 2.21
C VAL A 16 -24.24 -10.07 3.05
N PHE A 17 -24.44 -9.95 4.37
CA PHE A 17 -23.38 -9.55 5.28
C PHE A 17 -22.17 -10.51 5.22
N ALA A 18 -22.42 -11.82 5.27
CA ALA A 18 -21.38 -12.83 5.19
C ALA A 18 -20.60 -12.76 3.87
N VAL A 19 -21.28 -12.58 2.73
CA VAL A 19 -20.63 -12.45 1.42
C VAL A 19 -19.74 -11.20 1.37
N VAL A 20 -20.22 -10.05 1.85
CA VAL A 20 -19.44 -8.81 1.89
C VAL A 20 -18.24 -8.95 2.83
N ALA A 21 -18.44 -9.52 4.02
CA ALA A 21 -17.37 -9.72 5.01
C ALA A 21 -16.27 -10.65 4.47
N VAL A 22 -16.64 -11.77 3.84
CA VAL A 22 -15.68 -12.69 3.21
C VAL A 22 -14.93 -12.01 2.07
N GLY A 23 -15.63 -11.25 1.23
CA GLY A 23 -14.99 -10.49 0.15
C GLY A 23 -13.97 -9.46 0.67
N ALA A 24 -14.32 -8.71 1.71
CA ALA A 24 -13.42 -7.75 2.34
C ALA A 24 -12.19 -8.44 2.96
N ALA A 25 -12.40 -9.54 3.69
CA ALA A 25 -11.30 -10.31 4.29
C ALA A 25 -10.34 -10.89 3.24
N LEU A 26 -10.87 -11.35 2.10
CA LEU A 26 -10.04 -11.83 0.99
C LEU A 26 -9.19 -10.71 0.37
N LEU A 27 -9.78 -9.52 0.16
CA LEU A 27 -9.03 -8.37 -0.36
C LEU A 27 -7.94 -7.91 0.60
N GLU A 28 -8.22 -7.91 1.91
CA GLU A 28 -7.23 -7.58 2.94
C GLU A 28 -6.10 -8.61 3.01
N TYR A 29 -6.42 -9.90 2.87
CA TYR A 29 -5.43 -10.98 2.84
C TYR A 29 -4.50 -10.92 1.63
N LEU A 30 -5.02 -10.61 0.43
CA LEU A 30 -4.20 -10.52 -0.78
C LEU A 30 -3.24 -9.32 -0.76
N GLY A 31 -3.63 -8.25 -0.07
CA GLY A 31 -2.83 -7.04 0.05
C GLY A 31 -2.64 -6.28 -1.27
N PRO A 32 -1.88 -5.17 -1.25
CA PRO A 32 -1.66 -4.33 -2.43
C PRO A 32 -0.81 -5.03 -3.50
N GLY A 33 0.04 -5.98 -3.12
CA GLY A 33 0.95 -6.67 -4.05
C GLY A 33 0.23 -7.46 -5.15
N ALA A 34 -0.95 -8.01 -4.88
CA ALA A 34 -1.74 -8.72 -5.89
C ALA A 34 -2.25 -7.82 -7.04
N PHE A 35 -2.25 -6.49 -6.84
CA PHE A 35 -2.78 -5.51 -7.78
C PHE A 35 -1.73 -4.52 -8.28
N ALA A 36 -0.53 -4.53 -7.71
CA ALA A 36 0.53 -3.60 -8.04
C ALA A 36 1.32 -4.05 -9.27
N THR A 37 1.64 -3.09 -10.14
CA THR A 37 2.55 -3.32 -11.28
C THR A 37 3.98 -2.89 -10.91
N PRO A 38 5.04 -3.60 -11.33
CA PRO A 38 6.40 -3.12 -11.09
C PRO A 38 6.60 -1.69 -11.62
N PHE A 39 7.20 -0.82 -10.80
CA PHE A 39 7.37 0.59 -11.13
C PHE A 39 8.15 0.78 -12.44
N SER A 40 7.66 1.71 -13.27
CA SER A 40 8.35 2.18 -14.46
C SER A 40 8.07 3.67 -14.68
N PRO A 41 9.04 4.46 -15.18
CA PRO A 41 8.84 5.87 -15.50
C PRO A 41 7.77 6.14 -16.57
N THR A 42 7.31 5.09 -17.27
CA THR A 42 6.27 5.17 -18.31
C THR A 42 4.86 4.97 -17.78
N LEU A 43 4.70 4.58 -16.52
CA LEU A 43 3.38 4.39 -15.91
C LEU A 43 2.65 5.73 -15.77
N SER A 44 1.34 5.68 -15.94
CA SER A 44 0.46 6.83 -15.71
C SER A 44 0.39 7.18 -14.22
N ASP A 45 0.17 8.46 -13.92
CA ASP A 45 -0.13 8.87 -12.55
C ASP A 45 -1.43 8.22 -12.08
N GLY A 46 -1.49 7.85 -10.81
CA GLY A 46 -2.61 7.13 -10.23
C GLY A 46 -2.49 5.61 -10.30
N THR A 47 -1.54 5.06 -11.06
CA THR A 47 -1.30 3.62 -11.12
C THR A 47 -0.73 3.11 -9.80
N LEU A 48 -1.30 2.03 -9.26
CA LEU A 48 -0.73 1.30 -8.13
C LEU A 48 0.51 0.53 -8.62
N ALA A 49 1.66 0.84 -8.04
CA ALA A 49 2.93 0.24 -8.43
C ALA A 49 3.73 -0.27 -7.22
N SER A 50 4.65 -1.18 -7.50
CA SER A 50 5.58 -1.74 -6.51
C SER A 50 7.03 -1.47 -6.88
N VAL A 51 7.87 -1.27 -5.88
CA VAL A 51 9.33 -1.28 -6.02
C VAL A 51 9.94 -2.12 -4.91
N ARG A 52 10.87 -2.99 -5.27
CA ARG A 52 11.68 -3.75 -4.32
C ARG A 52 13.14 -3.43 -4.56
N GLY A 53 13.86 -3.09 -3.51
CA GLY A 53 15.28 -2.75 -3.60
C GLY A 53 15.86 -2.28 -2.29
N THR A 54 17.17 -2.07 -2.28
CA THR A 54 17.87 -1.52 -1.13
C THR A 54 17.63 -0.02 -1.04
N VAL A 55 17.50 0.49 0.19
CA VAL A 55 17.45 1.93 0.48
C VAL A 55 18.84 2.53 0.24
N GLU A 56 18.95 3.35 -0.80
CA GLU A 56 20.18 4.05 -1.19
C GLU A 56 20.38 5.35 -0.40
N ASP A 57 19.28 6.05 -0.13
CA ASP A 57 19.27 7.34 0.54
C ASP A 57 17.94 7.60 1.27
N VAL A 58 18.01 8.41 2.33
CA VAL A 58 16.87 8.81 3.16
C VAL A 58 16.98 10.29 3.49
N VAL A 59 16.00 11.07 3.06
CA VAL A 59 15.92 12.51 3.30
C VAL A 59 14.66 12.83 4.07
N VAL A 60 14.81 13.44 5.24
CA VAL A 60 13.67 13.99 5.99
C VAL A 60 13.30 15.34 5.39
N ALA A 61 12.09 15.42 4.86
CA ALA A 61 11.52 16.65 4.34
C ALA A 61 10.75 17.41 5.45
N SER A 62 10.48 18.69 5.21
CA SER A 62 9.72 19.53 6.14
C SER A 62 8.35 18.92 6.45
N GLY A 63 7.90 19.05 7.70
CA GLY A 63 6.58 18.56 8.12
C GLY A 63 6.54 17.06 8.48
N GLY A 64 7.69 16.41 8.67
CA GLY A 64 7.77 15.00 9.04
C GLY A 64 7.60 14.03 7.87
N HIS A 65 7.63 14.55 6.64
CA HIS A 65 7.67 13.73 5.43
C HIS A 65 9.04 13.09 5.25
N LEU A 66 9.08 11.97 4.54
CA LEU A 66 10.30 11.24 4.30
C LEU A 66 10.39 10.88 2.81
N ILE A 67 11.55 11.09 2.22
CA ILE A 67 11.85 10.71 0.84
C ILE A 67 12.94 9.65 0.89
N CYS A 68 12.63 8.45 0.43
CA CYS A 68 13.61 7.40 0.23
C CYS A 68 13.99 7.28 -1.24
N ARG A 69 15.20 6.79 -1.49
CA ARG A 69 15.57 6.21 -2.78
C ARG A 69 15.71 4.70 -2.63
N ILE A 70 14.82 3.93 -3.25
CA ILE A 70 14.72 2.47 -3.11
C ILE A 70 14.91 1.85 -4.50
N GLY A 71 15.99 1.09 -4.70
CA GLY A 71 16.29 0.47 -6.00
C GLY A 71 16.29 1.47 -7.17
N GLY A 72 16.86 2.65 -6.96
CA GLY A 72 16.91 3.75 -7.92
C GLY A 72 15.62 4.57 -8.08
N VAL A 73 14.51 4.17 -7.45
CA VAL A 73 13.21 4.86 -7.51
C VAL A 73 13.08 5.82 -6.34
N ARG A 74 12.60 7.04 -6.61
CA ARG A 74 12.23 8.00 -5.57
C ARG A 74 10.88 7.60 -4.97
N VAL A 75 10.86 7.46 -3.65
CA VAL A 75 9.68 7.07 -2.88
C VAL A 75 9.36 8.16 -1.88
N PHE A 76 8.25 8.86 -2.08
CA PHE A 76 7.75 9.90 -1.19
C PHE A 76 6.78 9.32 -0.17
N MET A 77 7.03 9.59 1.11
CA MET A 77 6.22 9.15 2.24
C MET A 77 5.67 10.38 2.96
N PRO A 78 4.35 10.66 2.88
CA PRO A 78 3.75 11.67 3.72
C PRO A 78 3.89 11.29 5.19
N ALA A 79 3.82 12.25 6.10
CA ALA A 79 4.14 12.05 7.52
C ALA A 79 3.23 10.99 8.17
N SER A 80 1.98 10.90 7.69
CA SER A 80 1.00 9.89 8.11
C SER A 80 1.30 8.46 7.64
N ALA A 81 2.20 8.29 6.69
CA ALA A 81 2.56 7.01 6.08
C ALA A 81 4.03 6.63 6.33
N VAL A 82 4.77 7.40 7.15
CA VAL A 82 6.11 7.01 7.57
C VAL A 82 5.98 5.89 8.61
N PRO A 83 6.56 4.70 8.37
CA PRO A 83 6.49 3.62 9.34
C PRO A 83 7.38 3.90 10.56
N GLU A 84 7.04 3.29 11.69
CA GLU A 84 7.87 3.25 12.88
C GLU A 84 8.40 1.81 13.08
N PRO A 85 9.73 1.58 13.11
CA PRO A 85 10.79 2.57 12.89
C PRO A 85 10.85 3.07 11.44
N ALA A 86 11.40 4.27 11.23
CA ALA A 86 11.56 4.84 9.90
C ALA A 86 12.55 4.01 9.06
N PRO A 87 12.41 3.99 7.72
CA PRO A 87 13.34 3.29 6.83
C PRO A 87 14.77 3.80 7.00
N GLN A 88 15.73 2.89 6.99
CA GLN A 88 17.15 3.22 7.10
C GLN A 88 17.92 2.85 5.84
N LYS A 89 18.98 3.60 5.55
CA LYS A 89 19.88 3.31 4.44
C LYS A 89 20.48 1.91 4.60
N GLY A 90 20.47 1.13 3.52
CA GLY A 90 20.94 -0.25 3.48
C GLY A 90 19.86 -1.30 3.73
N GLU A 91 18.66 -0.93 4.19
CA GLU A 91 17.56 -1.89 4.34
C GLU A 91 17.06 -2.39 2.98
N LEU A 92 16.73 -3.67 2.87
CA LEU A 92 16.04 -4.23 1.71
C LEU A 92 14.54 -4.11 1.95
N LEU A 93 13.88 -3.29 1.14
CA LEU A 93 12.47 -2.98 1.30
C LEU A 93 11.70 -3.34 0.04
N GLU A 94 10.43 -3.68 0.24
CA GLU A 94 9.42 -3.70 -0.79
C GLU A 94 8.36 -2.67 -0.44
N CYS A 95 7.99 -1.86 -1.42
CA CYS A 95 7.09 -0.74 -1.23
C CYS A 95 6.00 -0.77 -2.29
N TYR A 96 4.77 -0.57 -1.82
CA TYR A 96 3.58 -0.39 -2.64
C TYR A 96 3.11 1.06 -2.53
N GLY A 97 2.79 1.67 -3.65
CA GLY A 97 2.35 3.05 -3.66
C GLY A 97 1.74 3.47 -4.97
N VAL A 98 1.35 4.72 -5.06
CA VAL A 98 0.75 5.27 -6.27
C VAL A 98 1.78 6.08 -7.03
N VAL A 99 1.88 5.85 -8.33
CA VAL A 99 2.73 6.64 -9.22
C VAL A 99 2.23 8.08 -9.24
N SER A 100 3.14 9.01 -9.03
CA SER A 100 2.90 10.44 -9.11
C SER A 100 4.05 11.12 -9.84
N THR A 101 3.81 12.35 -10.31
CA THR A 101 4.85 13.17 -10.95
C THR A 101 5.20 14.34 -10.04
N TYR A 102 6.46 14.44 -9.64
CA TYR A 102 6.98 15.57 -8.90
C TYR A 102 8.16 16.20 -9.65
N ALA A 103 8.09 17.51 -9.88
CA ALA A 103 9.11 18.26 -10.62
C ALA A 103 9.46 17.64 -12.00
N GLY A 104 8.48 17.05 -12.69
CA GLY A 104 8.64 16.42 -14.00
C GLY A 104 9.22 15.00 -13.98
N ALA A 105 9.55 14.46 -12.80
CA ALA A 105 10.02 13.09 -12.64
C ALA A 105 8.95 12.20 -12.00
N LYS A 106 8.86 10.95 -12.44
CA LYS A 106 8.00 9.94 -11.79
C LYS A 106 8.59 9.53 -10.45
N GLU A 107 7.73 9.46 -9.45
CA GLU A 107 8.03 8.92 -8.14
C GLU A 107 6.88 8.01 -7.67
N LEU A 108 7.14 7.26 -6.60
CA LEU A 108 6.14 6.44 -5.93
C LEU A 108 5.72 7.15 -4.65
N THR A 109 4.42 7.33 -4.42
CA THR A 109 3.89 7.94 -3.20
C THR A 109 3.20 6.89 -2.34
N LEU A 110 3.63 6.75 -1.08
CA LEU A 110 2.96 5.86 -0.11
C LEU A 110 1.66 6.48 0.38
N ARG A 111 0.71 5.61 0.72
CA ARG A 111 -0.56 5.99 1.35
C ARG A 111 -0.63 5.58 2.81
N ASP A 112 -0.14 4.38 3.14
CA ASP A 112 -0.14 3.83 4.49
C ASP A 112 1.24 3.28 4.85
N ALA A 113 1.59 3.29 6.13
CA ALA A 113 2.86 2.75 6.61
C ALA A 113 2.97 1.23 6.38
N ARG A 114 1.84 0.51 6.34
CA ARG A 114 1.77 -0.94 6.07
C ARG A 114 2.11 -1.31 4.63
N ASP A 115 2.10 -0.34 3.72
CA ASP A 115 2.49 -0.55 2.32
C ASP A 115 4.01 -0.61 2.13
N LEU A 116 4.78 -0.44 3.20
CA LEU A 116 6.22 -0.65 3.24
C LEU A 116 6.56 -1.91 4.04
N VAL A 117 7.13 -2.88 3.34
CA VAL A 117 7.48 -4.19 3.89
C VAL A 117 8.99 -4.31 3.97
N ARG A 118 9.50 -4.65 5.15
CA ARG A 118 10.90 -5.04 5.33
C ARG A 118 11.06 -6.47 4.84
N VAL A 119 11.99 -6.65 3.91
CA VAL A 119 12.32 -7.98 3.41
C VAL A 119 13.54 -8.44 4.16
N ASP A 120 13.36 -9.37 5.08
CA ASP A 120 14.48 -10.00 5.77
C ASP A 120 15.37 -10.71 4.74
N GLN A 121 16.69 -10.54 4.87
CA GLN A 121 17.65 -11.36 4.16
C GLN A 121 17.69 -12.72 4.86
N GLU A 122 17.00 -13.73 4.33
CA GLU A 122 17.34 -15.13 4.60
C GLU A 122 18.72 -15.49 4.04
#